data_AF-A0A957FYH8-F1
#
_entry.id   AF-A0A957FYH8-F1
#
_cell.length_a   1.000
_cell.length_b   1.000
_cell.length_c   1.000
_cell.angle_alpha   90.00
_cell.angle_beta   90.00
_cell.angle_gamma   90.00
#
_symmetry.space_group_name_H-M   'P 1'
#
loop_
_entity.id
_entity.type
_entity.pdbx_description
1 polymer ?
#
loop_
_entity_poly.entity_id
_entity_poly.type
_entity_poly.pdbx_seq_one_letter_code
_entity_poly.pdbx_strand_id
1 'polypeptide(L)'
;MTHPHIGLRQQLVAELRRQGHIRSGLVADAFMTVPRHLFAPQVSPEEAYANQVVPLKQNGQQMISTLSQPAMMAIMLEALELQPGMSVLEIGTGSGYNAALLRQIVGPTGRIVSVDVEADLVAQAEQNLAGAGYGDVQVAVGDGGLGFSRQAPYDRIIATAAVDDIPPAWWSQLTLTGRIAMPLILVANLQLFVTFDRRGEELISTQVSPTAFIRLRGAHEGGGFKRTAVGPGQGVFVRYGTPPPLSPEALYEQLTGQQRPHPMQVRLTPWELQTALLPW
;
A
#
# COMPACT_ATOMS: atom_id res chain seq x y z
N MET A 1 -6.62 4.15 -33.84
CA MET A 1 -6.15 5.33 -33.08
C MET A 1 -4.67 5.14 -32.83
N THR A 2 -3.83 6.07 -33.23
CA THR A 2 -2.39 6.05 -32.91
C THR A 2 -2.26 6.15 -31.39
N HIS A 3 -1.66 5.17 -30.73
CA HIS A 3 -1.34 5.28 -29.29
C HIS A 3 -0.17 6.25 -29.13
N PRO A 4 -0.39 7.49 -28.64
CA PRO A 4 0.70 8.44 -28.47
C PRO A 4 1.73 7.87 -27.49
N HIS A 5 3.01 8.18 -27.77
CA HIS A 5 4.18 7.81 -26.98
C HIS A 5 4.42 6.29 -26.82
N ILE A 6 3.97 5.45 -27.76
CA ILE A 6 4.19 4.00 -27.70
C ILE A 6 5.68 3.63 -27.54
N GLY A 7 6.58 4.37 -28.19
CA GLY A 7 8.03 4.16 -28.07
C GLY A 7 8.55 4.35 -26.64
N LEU A 8 8.08 5.38 -25.92
CA LEU A 8 8.46 5.63 -24.52
C LEU A 8 7.96 4.51 -23.60
N ARG A 9 6.75 3.98 -23.86
CA ARG A 9 6.22 2.83 -23.11
C ARG A 9 7.05 1.57 -23.32
N GLN A 10 7.38 1.27 -24.59
CA GLN A 10 8.20 0.12 -24.94
C GLN A 10 9.58 0.20 -24.28
N GLN A 11 10.20 1.38 -24.31
CA GLN A 11 11.49 1.62 -23.66
C GLN A 11 11.42 1.40 -22.15
N LEU A 12 10.42 1.99 -21.48
CA LEU A 12 10.22 1.82 -20.04
C LEU A 12 10.00 0.34 -19.68
N VAL A 13 9.12 -0.36 -20.38
CA VAL A 13 8.83 -1.78 -20.11
C VAL A 13 10.05 -2.66 -20.37
N ALA A 14 10.78 -2.42 -21.47
CA ALA A 14 12.01 -3.15 -21.77
C ALA A 14 13.05 -2.96 -20.67
N GLU A 15 13.23 -1.74 -20.19
CA GLU A 15 14.16 -1.43 -19.11
C GLU A 15 13.75 -2.11 -17.79
N LEU A 16 12.48 -2.02 -17.40
CA LEU A 16 11.97 -2.64 -16.18
C LEU A 16 12.04 -4.18 -16.24
N ARG A 17 11.85 -4.79 -17.41
CA ARG A 17 12.08 -6.23 -17.62
C ARG A 17 13.55 -6.60 -17.50
N ARG A 18 14.43 -5.83 -18.12
CA ARG A 18 15.89 -6.04 -18.06
C ARG A 18 16.42 -5.97 -16.63
N GLN A 19 15.85 -5.10 -15.81
CA GLN A 19 16.17 -4.97 -14.38
C GLN A 19 15.46 -6.01 -13.48
N GLY A 20 14.56 -6.83 -14.04
CA GLY A 20 13.81 -7.84 -13.28
C GLY A 20 12.64 -7.30 -12.46
N HIS A 21 12.28 -6.02 -12.60
CA HIS A 21 11.15 -5.39 -11.90
C HIS A 21 9.80 -5.79 -12.48
N ILE A 22 9.73 -6.02 -13.81
CA ILE A 22 8.58 -6.62 -14.48
C ILE A 22 8.96 -8.05 -14.87
N ARG A 23 8.14 -9.03 -14.46
CA ARG A 23 8.42 -10.46 -14.63
C ARG A 23 7.27 -11.17 -15.34
N SER A 24 6.04 -10.78 -15.04
CA SER A 24 4.82 -11.33 -15.60
C SER A 24 4.39 -10.65 -16.90
N GLY A 25 3.64 -11.39 -17.73
CA GLY A 25 2.98 -10.83 -18.92
C GLY A 25 1.94 -9.77 -18.55
N LEU A 26 1.11 -10.07 -17.54
CA LEU A 26 0.03 -9.18 -17.10
C LEU A 26 0.52 -7.79 -16.69
N VAL A 27 1.59 -7.69 -15.89
CA VAL A 27 2.14 -6.39 -15.48
C VAL A 27 2.78 -5.67 -16.67
N ALA A 28 3.50 -6.37 -17.55
CA ALA A 28 4.06 -5.77 -18.74
C ALA A 28 2.99 -5.19 -19.66
N ASP A 29 1.92 -5.94 -19.91
CA ASP A 29 0.80 -5.54 -20.75
C ASP A 29 0.07 -4.33 -20.14
N ALA A 30 -0.06 -4.28 -18.82
CA ALA A 30 -0.62 -3.12 -18.13
C ALA A 30 0.20 -1.85 -18.34
N PHE A 31 1.52 -1.90 -18.17
CA PHE A 31 2.42 -0.76 -18.42
C PHE A 31 2.47 -0.34 -19.90
N MET A 32 2.32 -1.30 -20.82
CA MET A 32 2.21 -1.02 -22.25
C MET A 32 0.89 -0.31 -22.59
N THR A 33 -0.20 -0.68 -21.94
CA THR A 33 -1.56 -0.23 -22.27
C THR A 33 -1.93 1.09 -21.60
N VAL A 34 -1.65 1.24 -20.30
CA VAL A 34 -2.06 2.40 -19.53
C VAL A 34 -1.20 3.62 -19.90
N PRO A 35 -1.81 4.73 -20.35
CA PRO A 35 -1.09 5.91 -20.81
C PRO A 35 -0.57 6.76 -19.63
N ARG A 36 0.57 6.39 -19.02
CA ARG A 36 1.13 7.07 -17.82
C ARG A 36 1.16 8.61 -17.90
N HIS A 37 1.52 9.16 -19.06
CA HIS A 37 1.52 10.62 -19.31
C HIS A 37 0.19 11.34 -19.04
N LEU A 38 -0.97 10.66 -19.16
CA LEU A 38 -2.27 11.28 -18.82
C LEU A 38 -2.46 11.46 -17.31
N PHE A 39 -1.67 10.76 -16.49
CA PHE A 39 -1.72 10.82 -15.03
C PHE A 39 -0.62 11.73 -14.45
N ALA A 40 0.13 12.43 -15.31
CA ALA A 40 1.13 13.41 -14.95
C ALA A 40 1.18 14.56 -15.99
N PRO A 41 0.05 15.26 -16.22
CA PRO A 41 -0.05 16.27 -17.28
C PRO A 41 0.86 17.49 -17.07
N GLN A 42 1.40 17.67 -15.87
CA GLN A 42 2.29 18.78 -15.50
C GLN A 42 3.76 18.59 -15.94
N VAL A 43 4.13 17.42 -16.45
CA VAL A 43 5.49 17.13 -16.93
C VAL A 43 5.48 16.69 -18.40
N SER A 44 6.64 16.71 -19.05
CA SER A 44 6.79 16.18 -20.40
C SER A 44 6.48 14.67 -20.44
N PRO A 45 6.02 14.11 -21.58
CA PRO A 45 5.87 12.66 -21.73
C PRO A 45 7.15 11.89 -21.42
N GLU A 46 8.31 12.41 -21.82
CA GLU A 46 9.63 11.85 -21.52
C GLU A 46 9.87 11.74 -20.01
N GLU A 47 9.57 12.79 -19.24
CA GLU A 47 9.64 12.78 -17.78
C GLU A 47 8.60 11.84 -17.16
N ALA A 48 7.39 11.78 -17.71
CA ALA A 48 6.34 10.89 -17.22
C ALA A 48 6.73 9.41 -17.34
N TYR A 49 7.47 9.03 -18.38
CA TYR A 49 7.98 7.67 -18.61
C TYR A 49 9.40 7.43 -18.09
N ALA A 50 10.09 8.45 -17.57
CA ALA A 50 11.35 8.25 -16.86
C ALA A 50 11.12 7.43 -15.60
N ASN A 51 12.10 6.59 -15.22
CA ASN A 51 12.02 5.77 -14.02
C ASN A 51 12.29 6.59 -12.75
N GLN A 52 11.45 7.59 -12.47
CA GLN A 52 11.56 8.52 -11.35
C GLN A 52 10.19 8.84 -10.75
N VAL A 53 10.21 9.44 -9.57
CA VAL A 53 9.00 9.97 -8.90
C VAL A 53 8.61 11.30 -9.55
N VAL A 54 7.31 11.54 -9.74
CA VAL A 54 6.78 12.83 -10.19
C VAL A 54 5.96 13.47 -9.07
N PRO A 55 6.31 14.68 -8.59
CA PRO A 55 5.49 15.40 -7.62
C PRO A 55 4.09 15.71 -8.16
N LEU A 56 3.05 15.42 -7.38
CA LEU A 56 1.66 15.75 -7.73
C LEU A 56 1.13 16.91 -6.89
N LYS A 57 1.43 16.91 -5.58
CA LYS A 57 0.96 17.94 -4.65
C LYS A 57 1.99 18.17 -3.54
N GLN A 58 2.23 19.42 -3.20
CA GLN A 58 3.16 19.85 -2.16
C GLN A 58 2.52 20.96 -1.31
N ASN A 59 2.87 21.00 -0.03
CA ASN A 59 2.56 22.09 0.89
C ASN A 59 3.87 22.62 1.48
N GLY A 60 4.35 23.75 0.96
CA GLY A 60 5.69 24.25 1.28
C GLY A 60 6.76 23.22 0.90
N GLN A 61 7.56 22.80 1.87
CA GLN A 61 8.60 21.77 1.68
C GLN A 61 8.06 20.34 1.82
N GLN A 62 6.83 20.16 2.30
CA GLN A 62 6.24 18.84 2.54
C GLN A 62 5.62 18.30 1.26
N MET A 63 6.02 17.09 0.87
CA MET A 63 5.37 16.34 -0.20
C MET A 63 4.05 15.75 0.30
N ILE A 64 2.95 16.08 -0.37
CA ILE A 64 1.60 15.59 -0.03
C ILE A 64 1.23 14.38 -0.88
N SER A 65 1.57 14.41 -2.18
CA SER A 65 1.32 13.30 -3.09
C SER A 65 2.34 13.27 -4.22
N THR A 66 2.68 12.06 -4.65
CA THR A 66 3.55 11.80 -5.80
C THR A 66 2.99 10.67 -6.64
N LEU A 67 3.33 10.70 -7.93
CA LEU A 67 3.23 9.54 -8.78
C LEU A 67 4.49 8.71 -8.58
N SER A 68 4.32 7.51 -8.04
CA SER A 68 5.42 6.63 -7.66
C SER A 68 6.31 6.25 -8.85
N GLN A 69 7.58 5.97 -8.54
CA GLN A 69 8.56 5.50 -9.50
C GLN A 69 8.07 4.22 -10.21
N PRO A 70 8.16 4.13 -11.55
CA PRO A 70 7.73 2.96 -12.31
C PRO A 70 8.27 1.61 -11.81
N ALA A 71 9.56 1.55 -11.46
CA ALA A 71 10.17 0.33 -10.92
C ALA A 71 9.52 -0.13 -9.61
N MET A 72 9.32 0.78 -8.65
CA MET A 72 8.65 0.45 -7.39
C MET A 72 7.20 -0.01 -7.63
N MET A 73 6.48 0.66 -8.53
CA MET A 73 5.13 0.23 -8.89
C MET A 73 5.10 -1.17 -9.51
N ALA A 74 6.02 -1.48 -10.43
CA ALA A 74 6.12 -2.81 -11.00
C ALA A 74 6.39 -3.87 -9.93
N ILE A 75 7.30 -3.60 -8.98
CA ILE A 75 7.58 -4.48 -7.83
C ILE A 75 6.31 -4.73 -7.02
N MET A 76 5.54 -3.69 -6.70
CA MET A 76 4.31 -3.81 -5.93
C MET A 76 3.23 -4.62 -6.65
N LEU A 77 3.03 -4.37 -7.95
CA LEU A 77 2.03 -5.07 -8.76
C LEU A 77 2.38 -6.54 -8.98
N GLU A 78 3.66 -6.84 -9.19
CA GLU A 78 4.16 -8.21 -9.24
C GLU A 78 3.95 -8.94 -7.90
N ALA A 79 4.19 -8.26 -6.79
CA ALA A 79 4.02 -8.81 -5.44
C ALA A 79 2.55 -9.03 -5.07
N LEU A 80 1.61 -8.33 -5.72
CA LEU A 80 0.19 -8.54 -5.47
C LEU A 80 -0.34 -9.85 -6.06
N GLU A 81 0.33 -10.48 -7.02
CA GLU A 81 -0.16 -11.71 -7.68
C GLU A 81 -1.63 -11.58 -8.13
N LEU A 82 -1.94 -10.46 -8.79
CA LEU A 82 -3.27 -10.15 -9.30
C LEU A 82 -3.68 -11.14 -10.39
N GLN A 83 -4.97 -11.47 -10.40
CA GLN A 83 -5.61 -12.31 -11.43
C GLN A 83 -6.86 -11.61 -11.97
N PRO A 84 -7.27 -11.95 -13.21
CA PRO A 84 -8.53 -11.49 -13.76
C PRO A 84 -9.72 -11.80 -12.84
N GLY A 85 -10.64 -10.86 -12.69
CA GLY A 85 -11.84 -10.99 -11.86
C GLY A 85 -11.68 -10.62 -10.39
N MET A 86 -10.45 -10.34 -9.92
CA MET A 86 -10.24 -9.98 -8.51
C MET A 86 -10.82 -8.60 -8.14
N SER A 87 -11.26 -8.50 -6.89
CA SER A 87 -11.64 -7.24 -6.24
C SER A 87 -10.47 -6.67 -5.46
N VAL A 88 -10.08 -5.44 -5.75
CA VAL A 88 -8.90 -4.79 -5.16
C VAL A 88 -9.29 -3.47 -4.49
N LEU A 89 -8.75 -3.25 -3.30
CA LEU A 89 -8.75 -1.95 -2.62
C LEU A 89 -7.35 -1.33 -2.71
N GLU A 90 -7.28 -0.12 -3.25
CA GLU A 90 -6.09 0.74 -3.22
C GLU A 90 -6.28 1.84 -2.17
N ILE A 91 -5.24 2.04 -1.36
CA ILE A 91 -5.12 3.12 -0.38
C ILE A 91 -4.08 4.12 -0.87
N GLY A 92 -4.51 5.34 -1.16
CA GLY A 92 -3.72 6.40 -1.78
C GLY A 92 -3.92 6.44 -3.29
N THR A 93 -5.02 7.05 -3.75
CA THR A 93 -5.32 7.18 -5.18
C THR A 93 -4.28 8.03 -5.92
N GLY A 94 -3.83 9.13 -5.31
CA GLY A 94 -2.90 10.06 -5.96
C GLY A 94 -3.45 10.55 -7.30
N SER A 95 -2.73 10.30 -8.40
CA SER A 95 -3.21 10.66 -9.74
C SER A 95 -4.18 9.67 -10.37
N GLY A 96 -4.34 8.47 -9.81
CA GLY A 96 -5.15 7.36 -10.36
C GLY A 96 -4.39 6.40 -11.27
N TYR A 97 -3.08 6.59 -11.51
CA TYR A 97 -2.31 5.74 -12.43
C TYR A 97 -2.23 4.28 -11.99
N ASN A 98 -1.98 4.03 -10.70
CA ASN A 98 -1.90 2.67 -10.19
C ASN A 98 -3.28 2.00 -10.18
N ALA A 99 -4.36 2.72 -9.83
CA ALA A 99 -5.73 2.26 -10.01
C ALA A 99 -6.02 1.78 -11.45
N ALA A 100 -5.56 2.53 -12.46
CA ALA A 100 -5.69 2.15 -13.87
C ALA A 100 -4.90 0.87 -14.21
N LEU A 101 -3.68 0.71 -13.70
CA LEU A 101 -2.90 -0.52 -13.88
C LEU A 101 -3.56 -1.71 -13.21
N LEU A 102 -4.03 -1.56 -11.97
CA LEU A 102 -4.79 -2.59 -11.27
C LEU A 102 -6.00 -3.01 -12.09
N ARG A 103 -6.79 -2.03 -12.59
CA ARG A 103 -7.97 -2.27 -13.40
C ARG A 103 -7.66 -2.99 -14.70
N GLN A 104 -6.55 -2.61 -15.35
CA GLN A 104 -6.07 -3.26 -16.57
C GLN A 104 -5.69 -4.73 -16.33
N ILE A 105 -5.08 -5.04 -15.19
CA ILE A 105 -4.65 -6.41 -14.84
C ILE A 105 -5.83 -7.30 -14.46
N VAL A 106 -6.74 -6.82 -13.60
CA VAL A 106 -7.91 -7.61 -13.16
C VAL A 106 -8.99 -7.74 -14.24
N GLY A 107 -8.90 -6.93 -15.30
CA GLY A 107 -9.79 -7.02 -16.44
C GLY A 107 -11.26 -6.65 -16.14
N PRO A 108 -12.15 -6.77 -17.15
CA PRO A 108 -13.50 -6.22 -17.11
C PRO A 108 -14.45 -6.85 -16.08
N THR A 109 -14.11 -8.03 -15.56
CA THR A 109 -14.87 -8.71 -14.51
C THR A 109 -14.33 -8.41 -13.11
N GLY A 110 -13.14 -7.81 -13.01
CA GLY A 110 -12.56 -7.39 -11.75
C GLY A 110 -13.07 -6.01 -11.34
N ARG A 111 -12.75 -5.62 -10.11
CA ARG A 111 -13.26 -4.38 -9.52
C ARG A 111 -12.18 -3.68 -8.73
N ILE A 112 -12.03 -2.38 -8.95
CA ILE A 112 -11.08 -1.54 -8.22
C ILE A 112 -11.84 -0.48 -7.43
N VAL A 113 -11.52 -0.39 -6.15
CA VAL A 113 -11.86 0.74 -5.30
C VAL A 113 -10.56 1.42 -4.90
N SER A 114 -10.46 2.74 -5.08
CA SER A 114 -9.29 3.53 -4.67
C SER A 114 -9.74 4.66 -3.74
N VAL A 115 -9.06 4.81 -2.60
CA VAL A 115 -9.42 5.79 -1.57
C VAL A 115 -8.27 6.76 -1.35
N ASP A 116 -8.57 8.06 -1.31
CA ASP A 116 -7.62 9.10 -0.93
C ASP A 116 -8.27 10.12 0.03
N VAL A 117 -7.46 10.70 0.90
CA VAL A 117 -7.93 11.69 1.89
C VAL A 117 -8.08 13.09 1.26
N GLU A 118 -7.37 13.36 0.16
CA GLU A 118 -7.39 14.65 -0.53
C GLU A 118 -8.49 14.71 -1.59
N ALA A 119 -9.54 15.48 -1.33
CA ALA A 119 -10.69 15.59 -2.23
C ALA A 119 -10.36 16.12 -3.64
N ASP A 120 -9.38 17.02 -3.76
CA ASP A 120 -8.91 17.53 -5.04
C ASP A 120 -8.12 16.49 -5.84
N LEU A 121 -7.33 15.63 -5.17
CA LEU A 121 -6.66 14.50 -5.84
C LEU A 121 -7.67 13.47 -6.32
N VAL A 122 -8.71 13.17 -5.54
CA VAL A 122 -9.80 12.28 -5.96
C VAL A 122 -10.47 12.80 -7.23
N ALA A 123 -10.87 14.07 -7.25
CA ALA A 123 -11.51 14.68 -8.41
C ALA A 123 -10.60 14.65 -9.65
N GLN A 124 -9.30 14.91 -9.49
CA GLN A 124 -8.34 14.83 -10.58
C GLN A 124 -8.12 13.39 -11.07
N ALA A 125 -8.08 12.42 -10.16
CA ALA A 125 -7.92 11.01 -10.49
C ALA A 125 -9.13 10.48 -11.28
N GLU A 126 -10.35 10.84 -10.90
CA GLU A 126 -11.57 10.50 -11.65
C GLU A 126 -11.51 11.00 -13.10
N GLN A 127 -11.06 12.25 -13.30
CA GLN A 127 -10.88 12.82 -14.64
C GLN A 127 -9.80 12.09 -15.44
N ASN A 128 -8.64 11.81 -14.83
CA ASN A 128 -7.54 11.10 -15.48
C ASN A 128 -7.96 9.68 -15.88
N LEU A 129 -8.63 8.97 -14.97
CA LEU A 129 -9.13 7.62 -15.20
C LEU A 129 -10.16 7.59 -16.33
N ALA A 130 -11.14 8.49 -16.32
CA ALA A 130 -12.12 8.61 -17.39
C ALA A 130 -11.45 8.93 -18.74
N GLY A 131 -10.52 9.88 -18.77
CA GLY A 131 -9.74 10.23 -19.97
C GLY A 131 -8.86 9.10 -20.50
N ALA A 132 -8.42 8.19 -19.64
CA ALA A 132 -7.63 7.01 -20.00
C ALA A 132 -8.49 5.77 -20.32
N GLY A 133 -9.83 5.85 -20.21
CA GLY A 133 -10.75 4.75 -20.50
C GLY A 133 -11.04 3.81 -19.32
N TYR A 134 -10.72 4.22 -18.10
CA TYR A 134 -10.92 3.47 -16.85
C TYR A 134 -11.95 4.15 -15.92
N GLY A 135 -12.97 4.78 -16.49
CA GLY A 135 -14.02 5.50 -15.74
C GLY A 135 -14.92 4.61 -14.89
N ASP A 136 -14.77 3.29 -14.96
CA ASP A 136 -15.46 2.30 -14.13
C ASP A 136 -14.72 1.99 -12.81
N VAL A 137 -13.50 2.50 -12.63
CA VAL A 137 -12.79 2.46 -11.35
C VAL A 137 -13.51 3.35 -10.34
N GLN A 138 -13.86 2.80 -9.17
CA GLN A 138 -14.48 3.60 -8.13
C GLN A 138 -13.41 4.32 -7.30
N VAL A 139 -13.43 5.64 -7.35
CA VAL A 139 -12.61 6.49 -6.49
C VAL A 139 -13.49 7.07 -5.39
N ALA A 140 -12.95 7.22 -4.18
CA ALA A 140 -13.67 7.82 -3.06
C ALA A 140 -12.76 8.69 -2.20
N VAL A 141 -13.30 9.82 -1.74
CA VAL A 141 -12.70 10.60 -0.66
C VAL A 141 -12.92 9.88 0.66
N GLY A 142 -11.85 9.59 1.39
CA GLY A 142 -11.95 8.91 2.68
C GLY A 142 -10.61 8.64 3.35
N ASP A 143 -10.68 8.25 4.61
CA ASP A 143 -9.52 7.77 5.35
C ASP A 143 -9.22 6.31 4.97
N GLY A 144 -8.13 6.13 4.22
CA GLY A 144 -7.71 4.82 3.76
C GLY A 144 -7.33 3.84 4.87
N GLY A 145 -6.97 4.32 6.07
CA GLY A 145 -6.76 3.47 7.24
C GLY A 145 -8.02 2.73 7.68
N LEU A 146 -9.21 3.29 7.39
CA LEU A 146 -10.50 2.66 7.64
C LEU A 146 -10.96 1.75 6.48
N GLY A 147 -10.16 1.66 5.42
CA GLY A 147 -10.49 0.93 4.20
C GLY A 147 -11.76 1.47 3.52
N PHE A 148 -12.52 0.60 2.87
CA PHE A 148 -13.79 0.93 2.24
C PHE A 148 -14.81 -0.21 2.40
N SER A 149 -15.44 -0.27 3.58
CA SER A 149 -16.28 -1.41 3.97
C SER A 149 -17.50 -1.66 3.08
N ARG A 150 -18.00 -0.63 2.37
CA ARG A 150 -19.21 -0.72 1.53
C ARG A 150 -19.08 -1.71 0.37
N GLN A 151 -17.86 -2.06 -0.02
CA GLN A 151 -17.59 -3.00 -1.11
C GLN A 151 -16.68 -4.16 -0.71
N ALA A 152 -16.34 -4.26 0.57
CA ALA A 152 -15.68 -5.43 1.10
C ALA A 152 -16.52 -6.71 0.85
N PRO A 153 -15.89 -7.90 0.78
CA PRO A 153 -14.46 -8.13 0.95
C PRO A 153 -13.62 -7.91 -0.32
N TYR A 154 -12.30 -7.82 -0.15
CA TYR A 154 -11.30 -7.65 -1.20
C TYR A 154 -10.33 -8.82 -1.26
N ASP A 155 -9.99 -9.25 -2.47
CA ASP A 155 -8.94 -10.26 -2.71
C ASP A 155 -7.56 -9.68 -2.46
N ARG A 156 -7.39 -8.39 -2.76
CA ARG A 156 -6.14 -7.66 -2.61
C ARG A 156 -6.38 -6.31 -1.98
N ILE A 157 -5.49 -5.93 -1.07
CA ILE A 157 -5.41 -4.56 -0.54
C ILE A 157 -3.98 -4.07 -0.79
N ILE A 158 -3.83 -2.91 -1.39
CA ILE A 158 -2.54 -2.28 -1.62
C ILE A 158 -2.53 -0.86 -1.07
N ALA A 159 -1.48 -0.51 -0.32
CA ALA A 159 -1.23 0.86 0.09
C ALA A 159 -0.07 1.47 -0.71
N THR A 160 -0.27 2.68 -1.21
CA THR A 160 0.75 3.51 -1.87
C THR A 160 1.21 4.66 -0.97
N ALA A 161 0.92 4.55 0.33
CA ALA A 161 1.43 5.38 1.41
C ALA A 161 1.91 4.47 2.55
N ALA A 162 2.98 4.87 3.22
CA ALA A 162 3.60 4.11 4.28
C ALA A 162 2.78 4.17 5.58
N VAL A 163 2.63 3.01 6.23
CA VAL A 163 1.86 2.82 7.47
C VAL A 163 2.75 2.30 8.58
N ASP A 164 2.44 2.66 9.83
CA ASP A 164 3.19 2.20 11.01
C ASP A 164 2.76 0.78 11.46
N ASP A 165 1.58 0.32 11.05
CA ASP A 165 1.02 -1.01 11.35
C ASP A 165 -0.06 -1.38 10.33
N ILE A 166 -0.56 -2.62 10.34
CA ILE A 166 -1.69 -3.08 9.52
C ILE A 166 -3.00 -2.61 10.17
N PRO A 167 -3.79 -1.71 9.55
CA PRO A 167 -5.06 -1.30 10.12
C PRO A 167 -6.05 -2.48 10.25
N PRO A 168 -6.77 -2.61 11.38
CA PRO A 168 -7.76 -3.69 11.58
C PRO A 168 -8.85 -3.74 10.50
N ALA A 169 -9.17 -2.58 9.91
CA ALA A 169 -10.09 -2.48 8.80
C ALA A 169 -9.62 -3.28 7.58
N TRP A 170 -8.33 -3.27 7.27
CA TRP A 170 -7.80 -4.00 6.12
C TRP A 170 -7.94 -5.51 6.32
N TRP A 171 -7.62 -6.01 7.52
CA TRP A 171 -7.83 -7.42 7.89
C TRP A 171 -9.31 -7.84 7.78
N SER A 172 -10.22 -7.07 8.38
CA SER A 172 -11.65 -7.40 8.38
C SER A 172 -12.30 -7.32 6.99
N GLN A 173 -11.75 -6.52 6.09
CA GLN A 173 -12.22 -6.35 4.72
C GLN A 173 -11.51 -7.27 3.72
N LEU A 174 -10.54 -8.08 4.15
CA LEU A 174 -9.81 -9.01 3.30
C LEU A 174 -10.54 -10.35 3.19
N THR A 175 -10.58 -10.97 2.01
CA THR A 175 -11.06 -12.36 1.85
C THR A 175 -10.17 -13.34 2.61
N LEU A 176 -10.66 -14.55 2.88
CA LEU A 176 -9.92 -15.59 3.62
C LEU A 176 -8.61 -16.03 2.97
N THR A 177 -8.48 -15.79 1.66
CA THR A 177 -7.28 -16.08 0.85
C THR A 177 -6.69 -14.80 0.25
N GLY A 178 -7.02 -13.65 0.83
CA GLY A 178 -6.60 -12.37 0.32
C GLY A 178 -5.17 -12.03 0.70
N ARG A 179 -4.62 -11.01 0.04
CA ARG A 179 -3.27 -10.49 0.27
C ARG A 179 -3.28 -8.99 0.52
N ILE A 180 -2.47 -8.55 1.47
CA ILE A 180 -2.17 -7.13 1.72
C ILE A 180 -0.76 -6.84 1.22
N ALA A 181 -0.57 -5.71 0.54
CA ALA A 181 0.73 -5.21 0.11
C ALA A 181 0.90 -3.76 0.54
N MET A 182 1.91 -3.45 1.34
CA MET A 182 2.04 -2.11 1.92
C MET A 182 3.48 -1.75 2.26
N PRO A 183 3.87 -0.46 2.17
CA PRO A 183 5.06 0.05 2.82
C PRO A 183 4.82 0.11 4.34
N LEU A 184 5.55 -0.69 5.11
CA LEU A 184 5.53 -0.72 6.56
C LEU A 184 6.71 0.09 7.11
N ILE A 185 6.42 0.97 8.05
CA ILE A 185 7.39 1.79 8.76
C ILE A 185 7.82 1.06 10.03
N LEU A 186 9.11 0.76 10.09
CA LEU A 186 9.77 0.12 11.22
C LEU A 186 10.53 1.15 12.07
N VAL A 187 11.33 0.66 13.01
CA VAL A 187 12.17 1.50 13.88
C VAL A 187 13.07 2.44 13.06
N ALA A 188 13.33 3.62 13.64
CA ALA A 188 14.15 4.66 13.02
C ALA A 188 13.69 5.12 11.61
N ASN A 189 12.38 5.06 11.33
CA ASN A 189 11.76 5.41 10.04
C ASN A 189 12.24 4.55 8.86
N LEU A 190 12.83 3.37 9.11
CA LEU A 190 13.10 2.40 8.04
C LEU A 190 11.78 1.97 7.41
N GLN A 191 11.65 2.07 6.10
CA GLN A 191 10.47 1.59 5.39
C GLN A 191 10.80 0.36 4.56
N LEU A 192 9.99 -0.68 4.72
CA LEU A 192 10.04 -1.88 3.90
C LEU A 192 8.68 -2.06 3.23
N PHE A 193 8.67 -2.34 1.94
CA PHE A 193 7.48 -2.86 1.28
C PHE A 193 7.34 -4.33 1.66
N VAL A 194 6.18 -4.71 2.20
CA VAL A 194 5.89 -6.06 2.70
C VAL A 194 4.57 -6.54 2.12
N THR A 195 4.50 -7.83 1.81
CA THR A 195 3.23 -8.51 1.48
C THR A 195 2.85 -9.53 2.53
N PHE A 196 1.56 -9.62 2.84
CA PHE A 196 0.99 -10.59 3.77
C PHE A 196 -0.13 -11.39 3.10
N ASP A 197 -0.01 -12.72 3.11
CA ASP A 197 -1.08 -13.63 2.75
C ASP A 197 -1.92 -13.99 3.97
N ARG A 198 -3.24 -13.93 3.83
CA ARG A 198 -4.13 -14.47 4.85
C ARG A 198 -4.19 -15.99 4.76
N ARG A 199 -3.96 -16.65 5.90
CA ARG A 199 -4.12 -18.09 6.08
C ARG A 199 -4.92 -18.35 7.34
N GLY A 200 -6.23 -18.50 7.19
CA GLY A 200 -7.15 -18.63 8.31
C GLY A 200 -7.18 -17.35 9.16
N GLU A 201 -6.74 -17.46 10.40
CA GLU A 201 -6.67 -16.34 11.37
C GLU A 201 -5.30 -15.65 11.39
N GLU A 202 -4.38 -16.04 10.50
CA GLU A 202 -3.01 -15.50 10.46
C GLU A 202 -2.74 -14.71 9.17
N LEU A 203 -1.80 -13.75 9.28
CA LEU A 203 -1.14 -13.10 8.15
C LEU A 203 0.31 -13.59 8.07
N ILE A 204 0.70 -14.13 6.92
CA ILE A 204 2.05 -14.64 6.69
C ILE A 204 2.77 -13.71 5.72
N SER A 205 3.92 -13.17 6.15
CA SER A 205 4.78 -12.36 5.28
C SER A 205 5.32 -13.22 4.12
N THR A 206 5.27 -12.72 2.90
CA THR A 206 5.71 -13.47 1.70
C THR A 206 6.77 -12.76 0.87
N GLN A 207 6.85 -11.43 0.93
CA GLN A 207 7.85 -10.65 0.23
C GLN A 207 8.22 -9.43 1.05
N VAL A 208 9.51 -9.06 1.01
CA VAL A 208 10.05 -7.87 1.64
C VAL A 208 11.02 -7.19 0.68
N SER A 209 10.91 -5.88 0.49
CA SER A 209 11.88 -5.09 -0.28
C SER A 209 12.06 -3.68 0.29
N PRO A 210 13.23 -3.06 0.15
CA PRO A 210 13.44 -1.66 0.58
C PRO A 210 12.49 -0.71 -0.15
N THR A 211 12.04 0.34 0.53
CA THR A 211 11.18 1.34 -0.11
C THR A 211 11.24 2.71 0.59
N ALA A 212 10.62 3.72 -0.03
CA ALA A 212 10.41 5.03 0.57
C ALA A 212 9.13 5.65 0.00
N PHE A 213 8.14 5.84 0.86
CA PHE A 213 6.84 6.42 0.54
C PHE A 213 6.51 7.56 1.50
N ILE A 214 5.63 8.45 1.02
CA ILE A 214 4.92 9.39 1.88
C ILE A 214 4.12 8.62 2.94
N ARG A 215 3.92 9.20 4.11
CA ARG A 215 3.14 8.56 5.20
C ARG A 215 1.64 8.63 4.91
N LEU A 216 0.91 7.58 5.30
CA LEU A 216 -0.54 7.60 5.34
C LEU A 216 -1.02 8.70 6.30
N ARG A 217 -2.07 9.43 5.91
CA ARG A 217 -2.72 10.46 6.73
C ARG A 217 -4.15 10.03 7.07
N GLY A 218 -4.63 10.41 8.26
CA GLY A 218 -5.93 9.98 8.79
C GLY A 218 -5.86 9.44 10.23
N ALA A 219 -6.87 8.69 10.65
CA ALA A 219 -7.00 8.10 11.99
C ALA A 219 -5.90 7.10 12.31
N HIS A 220 -5.30 6.50 11.28
CA HIS A 220 -4.14 5.60 11.39
C HIS A 220 -2.84 6.28 10.92
N GLU A 221 -2.79 7.61 10.89
CA GLU A 221 -1.56 8.36 10.64
C GLU A 221 -0.53 8.08 11.74
N GLY A 222 0.65 7.65 11.31
CA GLY A 222 1.78 7.42 12.17
C GLY A 222 2.33 8.73 12.74
N GLY A 223 2.28 8.89 14.07
CA GLY A 223 2.63 10.13 14.79
C GLY A 223 3.71 9.97 15.85
N GLY A 224 4.49 8.89 15.78
CA GLY A 224 5.47 8.55 16.80
C GLY A 224 4.87 7.65 17.86
N PHE A 225 5.52 6.52 18.10
CA PHE A 225 5.09 5.63 19.16
C PHE A 225 5.29 6.29 20.52
N LYS A 226 4.24 6.35 21.34
CA LYS A 226 4.42 6.66 22.76
C LYS A 226 4.92 5.41 23.44
N ARG A 227 6.09 5.53 24.07
CA ARG A 227 6.65 4.51 24.95
C ARG A 227 6.20 4.84 26.37
N THR A 228 5.27 4.05 26.90
CA THR A 228 4.80 4.21 28.29
C THR A 228 5.30 3.03 29.11
N ALA A 229 5.91 3.31 30.26
CA ALA A 229 6.28 2.26 31.21
C ALA A 229 5.01 1.61 31.76
N VAL A 230 5.02 0.29 31.91
CA VAL A 230 3.87 -0.48 32.41
C VAL A 230 4.29 -1.22 33.67
N GLY A 231 3.64 -0.90 34.79
CA GLY A 231 3.90 -1.49 36.10
C GLY A 231 5.04 -0.84 36.91
N PRO A 232 5.26 -1.32 38.15
CA PRO A 232 6.25 -0.77 39.08
C PRO A 232 7.70 -1.23 38.81
N GLY A 233 7.90 -2.21 37.92
CA GLY A 233 9.22 -2.75 37.58
C GLY A 233 9.91 -1.97 36.46
N GLN A 234 11.25 -1.90 36.49
CA GLN A 234 12.02 -1.42 35.35
C GLN A 234 11.99 -2.49 34.25
N GLY A 235 11.70 -2.10 33.01
CA GLY A 235 11.97 -2.94 31.82
C GLY A 235 10.78 -3.25 30.93
N VAL A 236 9.52 -3.11 31.40
CA VAL A 236 8.34 -3.36 30.57
C VAL A 236 7.77 -2.04 30.05
N PHE A 237 7.65 -1.94 28.72
CA PHE A 237 7.13 -0.76 28.04
C PHE A 237 6.12 -1.16 26.99
N VAL A 238 5.06 -0.37 26.85
CA VAL A 238 4.10 -0.54 25.76
C VAL A 238 4.32 0.59 24.78
N ARG A 239 4.38 0.19 23.51
CA ARG A 239 4.63 1.06 22.37
C ARG A 239 3.39 1.03 21.50
N TYR A 240 2.65 2.13 21.48
CA TYR A 240 1.37 2.22 20.77
C TYR A 240 1.30 3.50 19.93
N GLY A 241 0.54 3.44 18.82
CA GLY A 241 0.18 4.60 18.01
C GLY A 241 -0.87 5.48 18.70
N THR A 242 -1.55 6.34 17.96
CA THR A 242 -2.58 7.24 18.52
C THR A 242 -3.98 6.62 18.33
N PRO A 243 -4.57 5.89 19.30
CA PRO A 243 -5.70 6.40 20.14
C PRO A 243 -5.91 5.60 21.48
N PRO A 244 -7.08 5.66 22.17
CA PRO A 244 -7.41 6.49 23.37
C PRO A 244 -6.40 6.33 24.55
N PRO A 245 -6.53 7.04 25.70
CA PRO A 245 -5.65 6.79 26.84
C PRO A 245 -5.80 5.34 27.35
N LEU A 246 -4.81 4.49 27.04
CA LEU A 246 -4.57 3.23 27.75
C LEU A 246 -4.12 3.59 29.17
N SER A 247 -4.79 3.07 30.20
CA SER A 247 -4.27 3.10 31.58
C SER A 247 -3.12 2.09 31.67
N PRO A 248 -1.88 2.53 31.95
CA PRO A 248 -0.75 1.63 32.16
C PRO A 248 -1.00 0.65 33.30
N GLU A 249 -1.76 1.07 34.32
CA GLU A 249 -2.12 0.26 35.48
C GLU A 249 -3.08 -0.86 35.09
N ALA A 250 -4.16 -0.55 34.37
CA ALA A 250 -5.13 -1.55 33.92
C ALA A 250 -4.49 -2.58 32.95
N LEU A 251 -3.57 -2.13 32.10
CA LEU A 251 -2.82 -3.01 31.21
C LEU A 251 -1.84 -3.91 31.99
N TYR A 252 -1.18 -3.36 33.01
CA TYR A 252 -0.33 -4.15 33.91
C TYR A 252 -1.14 -5.22 34.65
N GLU A 253 -2.31 -4.88 35.18
CA GLU A 253 -3.21 -5.83 35.85
C GLU A 253 -3.68 -6.96 34.92
N GLN A 254 -3.97 -6.68 33.64
CA GLN A 254 -4.29 -7.73 32.68
C GLN A 254 -3.09 -8.64 32.36
N LEU A 255 -1.91 -8.06 32.14
CA LEU A 255 -0.69 -8.82 31.80
C LEU A 255 -0.20 -9.70 32.96
N THR A 256 -0.39 -9.23 34.20
CA THR A 256 0.00 -9.93 35.43
C THR A 256 -1.12 -10.76 36.05
N GLY A 257 -2.34 -10.62 35.54
CA GLY A 257 -3.49 -11.43 35.90
C GLY A 257 -3.35 -12.89 35.47
N GLN A 258 -4.41 -13.67 35.68
CA GLN A 258 -4.42 -15.09 35.38
C GLN A 258 -4.26 -15.32 33.86
N GLN A 259 -3.07 -15.74 33.44
CA GLN A 259 -2.76 -15.96 32.03
C GLN A 259 -3.50 -17.17 31.48
N ARG A 260 -4.16 -17.00 30.33
CA ARG A 260 -4.62 -18.10 29.48
C ARG A 260 -3.67 -18.18 28.29
N PRO A 261 -2.83 -19.22 28.18
CA PRO A 261 -1.95 -19.34 27.02
C PRO A 261 -2.79 -19.49 25.75
N HIS A 262 -2.68 -18.52 24.85
CA HIS A 262 -3.13 -18.62 23.46
C HIS A 262 -1.88 -18.84 22.60
N PRO A 263 -1.60 -20.08 22.15
CA PRO A 263 -0.47 -20.33 21.28
C PRO A 263 -0.72 -19.65 19.93
N MET A 264 -0.09 -18.50 19.71
CA MET A 264 0.03 -17.90 18.38
C MET A 264 1.07 -18.74 17.63
N GLN A 265 0.64 -19.51 16.64
CA GLN A 265 1.47 -20.49 15.93
C GLN A 265 2.40 -19.81 14.91
N VAL A 266 3.10 -18.75 15.31
CA VAL A 266 3.99 -18.01 14.41
C VAL A 266 5.29 -18.81 14.22
N ARG A 267 5.54 -19.25 12.99
CA ARG A 267 6.83 -19.82 12.57
C ARG A 267 7.56 -18.78 11.73
N LEU A 268 8.73 -18.36 12.21
CA LEU A 268 9.64 -17.47 11.49
C LEU A 268 10.84 -18.26 10.98
N THR A 269 11.33 -17.89 9.81
CA THR A 269 12.60 -18.36 9.27
C THR A 269 13.77 -17.65 9.93
N PRO A 270 15.00 -18.24 9.92
CA PRO A 270 16.19 -17.58 10.46
C PRO A 270 16.51 -16.21 9.84
N TRP A 271 16.12 -16.00 8.58
CA TRP A 271 16.30 -14.73 7.87
C TRP A 271 15.35 -13.63 8.38
N GLU A 272 14.09 -13.97 8.68
CA GLU A 272 13.10 -13.04 9.24
C GLU A 272 13.47 -12.60 10.67
N LEU A 273 14.11 -13.50 11.42
CA LEU A 273 14.71 -13.22 12.73
C LEU A 273 15.88 -12.22 12.65
N GLN A 274 16.71 -12.30 11.61
CA GLN A 274 17.85 -11.39 11.44
C GLN A 274 17.47 -10.01 10.90
N THR A 275 16.36 -9.88 10.18
CA THR A 275 16.10 -8.69 9.35
C THR A 275 14.93 -7.82 9.78
N ALA A 276 13.98 -8.28 10.62
CA ALA A 276 12.81 -7.46 10.94
C ALA A 276 12.15 -7.65 12.31
N LEU A 277 12.61 -8.56 13.17
CA LEU A 277 11.99 -8.77 14.48
C LEU A 277 13.08 -8.81 15.55
N LEU A 278 13.40 -7.65 16.12
CA LEU A 278 14.01 -7.62 17.44
C LEU A 278 12.91 -8.04 18.44
N PRO A 279 13.04 -9.18 19.11
CA PRO A 279 12.15 -9.52 20.21
C PRO A 279 12.39 -8.52 21.34
N TRP A 280 11.33 -7.88 21.80
CA TRP A 280 11.26 -7.21 23.10
C TRP A 280 10.48 -8.12 24.03
#